data_AF-A0A6G3LE66-F1
#
_entry.id   AF-A0A6G3LE66-F1
#
_cell.length_a   1.000
_cell.length_b   1.000
_cell.length_c   1.000
_cell.angle_alpha   90.00
_cell.angle_beta   90.00
_cell.angle_gamma   90.00
#
_symmetry.space_group_name_H-M   'P 1'
#
loop_
_entity.id
_entity.type
_entity.pdbx_description
1 polymer ?
#
loop_
_entity_poly.entity_id
_entity_poly.type
_entity_poly.pdbx_seq_one_letter_code
_entity_poly.pdbx_strand_id
1 'polypeptide(L)'
;MTKKIAVSVKLENPSEEVFNALRDPEVILQLMPTKVSLGKKEKETFQFKMKGFDVDGFFSGRVEEKDLGNREYSVILSAAGETSVGVGVIRYKAKVDFILTFEIVPLGTNATDLRIEMLYTSPHEDEQEKNVILFLNGLASNVEKNLPSIIQKIRGKIKVEATKAEAKAVAPPPVTVEKTIKVEAEQKPEKVEKKEEAKPVFVDKSISEKLGDPLFISELLKSSVSVGLESSAIDEELLKKVAEMSKEHTKFLLLNCRSAGKKLRLLFNKGQLVGAWGEIEGKVSIGEECIQVFRGIEMMCPIYEVEFPTS
;
A
#
# COMPACT_ATOMS: atom_id res chain seq x y z
N MET A 1 -1.05 -15.10 0.80
CA MET A 1 -0.05 -16.15 0.52
C MET A 1 1.18 -15.46 -0.08
N THR A 2 2.42 -15.94 0.10
CA THR A 2 3.61 -15.27 -0.50
C THR A 2 3.89 -15.85 -1.87
N LYS A 3 3.65 -15.09 -2.95
CA LYS A 3 3.97 -15.48 -4.33
C LYS A 3 5.34 -14.93 -4.74
N LYS A 4 6.13 -15.73 -5.46
CA LYS A 4 7.44 -15.38 -6.02
C LYS A 4 7.32 -15.27 -7.54
N ILE A 5 7.77 -14.16 -8.11
CA ILE A 5 7.83 -13.94 -9.57
C ILE A 5 9.23 -13.46 -9.90
N ALA A 6 9.84 -14.05 -10.93
CA ALA A 6 11.21 -13.75 -11.33
C ALA A 6 11.33 -13.52 -12.84
N VAL A 7 12.26 -12.65 -13.23
CA VAL A 7 12.67 -12.38 -14.61
C VAL A 7 14.20 -12.45 -14.72
N SER A 8 14.73 -12.76 -15.90
CA SER A 8 16.17 -12.85 -16.16
C SER A 8 16.60 -11.87 -17.25
N VAL A 9 17.74 -11.22 -17.05
CA VAL A 9 18.35 -10.30 -18.02
C VAL A 9 19.80 -10.70 -18.24
N LYS A 10 20.22 -10.83 -19.50
CA LYS A 10 21.62 -11.08 -19.85
C LYS A 10 22.33 -9.75 -20.08
N LEU A 11 23.50 -9.58 -19.45
CA LEU A 11 24.32 -8.39 -19.55
C LEU A 11 25.72 -8.76 -20.07
N GLU A 12 26.30 -7.92 -20.93
CA GLU A 12 27.68 -8.05 -21.44
C GLU A 12 28.71 -7.42 -20.50
N ASN A 13 28.39 -7.38 -19.20
CA ASN A 13 29.25 -6.87 -18.14
C ASN A 13 29.67 -8.02 -17.21
N PRO A 14 30.91 -8.01 -16.67
CA PRO A 14 31.33 -8.95 -15.63
C PRO A 14 30.48 -8.83 -14.37
N SER A 15 30.26 -9.95 -13.67
CA SER A 15 29.37 -10.01 -12.50
C SER A 15 29.81 -9.09 -11.37
N GLU A 16 31.11 -8.91 -11.15
CA GLU A 16 31.67 -7.97 -10.17
C GLU A 16 31.29 -6.51 -10.46
N GLU A 17 31.23 -6.10 -11.73
CA GLU A 17 30.86 -4.72 -12.07
C GLU A 17 29.37 -4.49 -11.89
N VAL A 18 28.56 -5.48 -12.26
CA VAL A 18 27.11 -5.48 -12.03
C VAL A 18 26.83 -5.41 -10.53
N PHE A 19 27.52 -6.21 -9.72
CA PHE A 19 27.41 -6.20 -8.25
C PHE A 19 27.80 -4.83 -7.66
N ASN A 20 28.95 -4.29 -8.05
CA ASN A 20 29.42 -2.99 -7.55
C ASN A 20 28.49 -1.82 -7.91
N ALA A 21 27.77 -1.91 -9.03
CA ALA A 21 26.76 -0.92 -9.39
C ALA A 21 25.47 -1.12 -8.59
N LEU A 22 24.96 -2.35 -8.49
CA LEU A 22 23.68 -2.63 -7.85
C LEU A 22 23.71 -2.51 -6.32
N ARG A 23 24.87 -2.62 -5.66
CA ARG A 23 24.95 -2.36 -4.20
C ARG A 23 24.66 -0.91 -3.81
N ASP A 24 24.70 0.04 -4.75
CA ASP A 24 24.32 1.42 -4.48
C ASP A 24 22.79 1.58 -4.57
N PRO A 25 22.10 1.95 -3.48
CA PRO A 25 20.67 2.19 -3.50
C PRO A 25 20.24 3.18 -4.59
N GLU A 26 21.05 4.20 -4.87
CA GLU A 26 20.71 5.21 -5.87
C GLU A 26 20.63 4.61 -7.28
N VAL A 27 21.52 3.66 -7.59
CA VAL A 27 21.51 2.93 -8.86
C VAL A 27 20.26 2.07 -8.94
N ILE A 28 19.92 1.30 -7.90
CA ILE A 28 18.70 0.49 -7.90
C ILE A 28 17.46 1.38 -8.12
N LEU A 29 17.36 2.51 -7.42
CA LEU A 29 16.23 3.43 -7.56
C LEU A 29 16.15 4.08 -8.96
N GLN A 30 17.28 4.36 -9.62
CA GLN A 30 17.31 4.85 -11.00
C GLN A 30 16.80 3.83 -12.03
N LEU A 31 16.91 2.54 -11.72
CA LEU A 31 16.46 1.45 -12.61
C LEU A 31 14.97 1.16 -12.47
N MET A 32 14.34 1.61 -11.38
CA MET A 32 12.92 1.40 -11.13
C MET A 32 12.07 1.88 -12.32
N PRO A 33 11.06 1.12 -12.77
CA PRO A 33 10.23 1.50 -13.91
C PRO A 33 9.26 2.66 -13.60
N THR A 34 9.32 3.22 -12.40
CA THR A 34 8.41 4.24 -11.88
C THR A 34 9.16 5.52 -11.55
N LYS A 35 8.45 6.63 -11.33
CA LYS A 35 9.11 7.86 -10.86
C LYS A 35 9.54 7.67 -9.42
N VAL A 36 10.84 7.72 -9.15
CA VAL A 36 11.41 7.64 -7.81
C VAL A 36 12.14 8.93 -7.48
N SER A 37 11.95 9.41 -6.24
CA SER A 37 12.73 10.52 -5.68
C SER A 37 13.36 10.06 -4.36
N LEU A 38 14.67 10.21 -4.26
CA LEU A 38 15.42 9.89 -3.05
C LEU A 38 15.11 10.95 -1.97
N GLY A 39 14.84 10.48 -0.76
CA GLY A 39 14.66 11.29 0.43
C GLY A 39 15.92 11.29 1.30
N LYS A 40 15.72 11.13 2.61
CA LYS A 40 16.82 11.08 3.58
C LYS A 40 17.55 9.73 3.51
N LYS A 41 18.88 9.75 3.52
CA LYS A 41 19.73 8.57 3.68
C LYS A 41 20.26 8.54 5.11
N GLU A 42 20.00 7.45 5.82
CA GLU A 42 20.56 7.14 7.12
C GLU A 42 21.65 6.07 6.95
N LYS A 43 22.29 5.62 8.04
CA LYS A 43 23.45 4.72 7.97
C LYS A 43 23.16 3.42 7.20
N GLU A 44 22.04 2.77 7.50
CA GLU A 44 21.69 1.46 6.94
C GLU A 44 20.36 1.47 6.16
N THR A 45 19.63 2.58 6.23
CA THR A 45 18.31 2.73 5.61
C THR A 45 18.27 4.00 4.77
N PHE A 46 17.36 4.05 3.82
CA PHE A 46 17.13 5.24 3.01
C PHE A 46 15.65 5.39 2.73
N GLN A 47 15.18 6.64 2.70
CA GLN A 47 13.82 6.96 2.36
C GLN A 47 13.73 7.32 0.88
N PHE A 48 12.64 6.93 0.23
CA PHE A 48 12.36 7.32 -1.14
C PHE A 48 10.85 7.40 -1.36
N LYS A 49 10.43 8.26 -2.29
CA LYS A 49 9.04 8.36 -2.72
C LYS A 49 8.90 7.78 -4.11
N MET A 50 7.95 6.86 -4.27
CA MET A 50 7.61 6.23 -5.56
C MET A 50 6.28 6.80 -6.07
N LYS A 51 6.16 6.96 -7.40
CA LYS A 51 4.92 7.35 -8.07
C LYS A 51 4.75 6.68 -9.45
N GLY A 52 3.79 5.76 -9.54
CA GLY A 52 3.45 4.96 -10.74
C GLY A 52 3.29 3.48 -10.38
N PHE A 53 2.77 2.65 -11.31
CA PHE A 53 2.45 1.23 -11.06
C PHE A 53 1.53 1.02 -9.84
N ASP A 54 0.47 1.83 -9.74
CA ASP A 54 -0.47 1.84 -8.61
C ASP A 54 0.17 2.10 -7.23
N VAL A 55 1.39 2.63 -7.23
CA VAL A 55 2.11 3.04 -6.03
C VAL A 55 2.32 4.56 -6.04
N ASP A 56 1.84 5.26 -5.01
CA ASP A 56 2.14 6.68 -4.73
C ASP A 56 2.34 6.84 -3.21
N GLY A 57 3.60 6.82 -2.78
CA GLY A 57 3.92 6.59 -1.38
C GLY A 57 5.36 6.82 -0.97
N PHE A 58 5.58 6.96 0.33
CA PHE A 58 6.92 7.02 0.94
C PHE A 58 7.30 5.64 1.47
N PHE A 59 8.53 5.24 1.16
CA PHE A 59 9.13 3.96 1.52
C PHE A 59 10.43 4.18 2.28
N SER A 60 10.68 3.31 3.25
CA SER A 60 11.98 3.12 3.86
C SER A 60 12.58 1.84 3.32
N GLY A 61 13.69 1.95 2.63
CA GLY A 61 14.45 0.85 2.04
C GLY A 61 15.72 0.52 2.82
N ARG A 62 16.19 -0.71 2.66
CA ARG A 62 17.50 -1.21 3.07
C ARG A 62 18.06 -2.07 1.94
N VAL A 63 19.34 -1.92 1.65
CA VAL A 63 20.08 -2.81 0.74
C VAL A 63 20.98 -3.71 1.58
N GLU A 64 20.88 -5.01 1.33
CA GLU A 64 21.76 -6.03 1.88
C GLU A 64 22.53 -6.73 0.75
N GLU A 65 23.77 -7.10 1.02
CA GLU A 65 24.68 -7.70 0.05
C GLU A 65 25.14 -9.07 0.56
N LYS A 66 25.23 -10.06 -0.33
CA LYS A 66 25.78 -11.39 -0.04
C LYS A 66 26.71 -11.84 -1.16
N ASP A 67 27.91 -12.28 -0.80
CA ASP A 67 28.80 -13.04 -1.66
C ASP A 67 28.44 -14.53 -1.53
N LEU A 68 28.03 -15.13 -2.65
CA LEU A 68 27.63 -16.55 -2.71
C LEU A 68 28.80 -17.46 -3.11
N GLY A 69 29.99 -16.89 -3.36
CA GLY A 69 31.15 -17.58 -3.89
C GLY A 69 31.12 -17.70 -5.42
N ASN A 70 32.24 -18.10 -6.03
CA ASN A 70 32.36 -18.28 -7.49
C ASN A 70 31.95 -17.07 -8.35
N ARG A 71 32.11 -15.84 -7.82
CA ARG A 71 31.65 -14.59 -8.45
C ARG A 71 30.13 -14.52 -8.66
N GLU A 72 29.38 -15.29 -7.88
CA GLU A 72 27.95 -15.14 -7.72
C GLU A 72 27.66 -14.22 -6.54
N TYR A 73 26.75 -13.27 -6.75
CA TYR A 73 26.40 -12.28 -5.75
C TYR A 73 24.88 -12.16 -5.62
N SER A 74 24.42 -11.73 -4.45
CA SER A 74 23.02 -11.35 -4.24
C SER A 74 22.96 -9.95 -3.63
N VAL A 75 22.14 -9.10 -4.23
CA VAL A 75 21.78 -7.79 -3.69
C VAL A 75 20.28 -7.80 -3.39
N ILE A 76 19.91 -7.50 -2.15
CA ILE A 76 18.53 -7.56 -1.67
C ILE A 76 18.09 -6.17 -1.26
N LEU A 77 17.10 -5.61 -1.96
CA LEU A 77 16.40 -4.41 -1.55
C LEU A 77 15.13 -4.81 -0.80
N SER A 78 15.08 -4.54 0.50
CA SER A 78 13.86 -4.62 1.30
C SER A 78 13.28 -3.23 1.48
N ALA A 79 12.01 -3.03 1.17
CA ALA A 79 11.34 -1.75 1.33
C ALA A 79 9.98 -1.91 1.98
N ALA A 80 9.72 -1.08 3.00
CA ALA A 80 8.45 -1.01 3.71
C ALA A 80 7.94 0.43 3.65
N GLY A 81 6.65 0.60 3.38
CA GLY A 81 6.09 1.94 3.21
C GLY A 81 4.58 1.99 3.24
N GLU A 82 4.06 3.21 3.09
CA GLU A 82 2.64 3.45 2.90
C GLU A 82 2.44 3.99 1.49
N THR A 83 1.57 3.33 0.73
CA THR A 83 1.17 3.79 -0.61
C THR A 83 -0.30 4.15 -0.66
N SER A 84 -0.61 5.16 -1.45
CA SER A 84 -1.98 5.51 -1.82
C SER A 84 -2.46 4.57 -2.92
N VAL A 85 -3.42 3.68 -2.62
CA VAL A 85 -4.10 2.85 -3.62
C VAL A 85 -5.53 3.38 -3.80
N GLY A 86 -6.11 3.26 -5.00
CA GLY A 86 -7.47 3.72 -5.31
C GLY A 86 -7.62 4.31 -6.72
N VAL A 87 -8.85 4.34 -7.24
CA VAL A 87 -9.20 4.92 -8.54
C VAL A 87 -9.97 6.24 -8.32
N GLY A 88 -9.52 7.34 -8.91
CA GLY A 88 -10.18 8.65 -8.81
C GLY A 88 -9.69 9.55 -7.66
N VAL A 89 -10.60 10.31 -7.03
CA VAL A 89 -10.29 11.31 -5.98
C VAL A 89 -10.02 10.67 -4.60
N ILE A 90 -10.27 9.37 -4.45
CA ILE A 90 -10.17 8.63 -3.20
C ILE A 90 -8.91 7.78 -3.22
N ARG A 91 -7.99 8.09 -2.30
CA ARG A 91 -6.69 7.44 -2.13
C ARG A 91 -6.61 6.92 -0.69
N TYR A 92 -6.47 5.60 -0.50
CA TYR A 92 -6.27 5.01 0.83
C TYR A 92 -4.81 4.64 1.04
N LYS A 93 -4.31 4.83 2.27
CA LYS A 93 -2.94 4.42 2.63
C LYS A 93 -2.92 2.93 2.97
N ALA A 94 -2.32 2.13 2.11
CA ALA A 94 -2.02 0.72 2.36
C ALA A 94 -0.56 0.57 2.78
N LYS A 95 -0.31 -0.24 3.81
CA LYS A 95 1.05 -0.72 4.08
C LYS A 95 1.45 -1.68 2.99
N VAL A 96 2.60 -1.42 2.37
CA VAL A 96 3.16 -2.25 1.31
C VAL A 96 4.61 -2.52 1.65
N ASP A 97 4.89 -3.81 1.79
CA ASP A 97 6.22 -4.33 1.96
C ASP A 97 6.58 -5.14 0.71
N PHE A 98 7.74 -4.86 0.14
CA PHE A 98 8.27 -5.65 -0.97
C PHE A 98 9.77 -5.88 -0.78
N ILE A 99 10.21 -7.01 -1.32
CA ILE A 99 11.63 -7.38 -1.39
C ILE A 99 11.96 -7.64 -2.85
N LEU A 100 12.97 -6.96 -3.37
CA LEU A 100 13.58 -7.24 -4.66
C LEU A 100 14.92 -7.92 -4.43
N THR A 101 15.10 -9.10 -5.01
CA THR A 101 16.36 -9.84 -4.96
C THR A 101 16.99 -9.85 -6.35
N PHE A 102 18.22 -9.38 -6.43
CA PHE A 102 19.04 -9.39 -7.63
C PHE A 102 20.11 -10.47 -7.46
N GLU A 103 19.92 -11.63 -8.08
CA GLU A 103 20.94 -12.68 -8.15
C GLU A 103 21.79 -12.48 -9.40
N ILE A 104 23.10 -12.39 -9.18
CA ILE A 104 24.08 -12.02 -10.20
C ILE A 104 24.90 -13.28 -10.49
N VAL A 105 24.63 -13.95 -11.59
CA VAL A 105 25.26 -15.22 -11.95
C VAL A 105 26.20 -15.02 -13.14
N PRO A 106 27.49 -15.42 -13.06
CA PRO A 106 28.41 -15.22 -14.17
C PRO A 106 28.10 -16.16 -15.34
N LEU A 107 28.08 -15.60 -16.56
CA LEU A 107 28.05 -16.35 -17.82
C LEU A 107 29.43 -16.26 -18.47
N GLY A 108 30.41 -16.96 -17.88
CA GLY A 108 31.82 -16.83 -18.26
C GLY A 108 32.47 -15.58 -17.66
N THR A 109 33.50 -15.05 -18.30
CA THR A 109 34.34 -13.99 -17.72
C THR A 109 33.76 -12.58 -17.85
N ASN A 110 33.03 -12.32 -18.94
CA ASN A 110 32.62 -10.96 -19.34
C ASN A 110 31.11 -10.78 -19.48
N ALA A 111 30.30 -11.77 -19.12
CA ALA A 111 28.85 -11.68 -19.19
C ALA A 111 28.21 -12.18 -17.90
N THR A 112 26.98 -11.74 -17.66
CA THR A 112 26.21 -12.00 -16.44
C THR A 112 24.77 -12.33 -16.80
N ASP A 113 24.19 -13.34 -16.15
CA ASP A 113 22.75 -13.55 -16.03
C ASP A 113 22.29 -12.91 -14.73
N LEU A 114 21.53 -11.82 -14.83
CA LEU A 114 20.94 -11.13 -13.69
C LEU A 114 19.49 -11.60 -13.54
N ARG A 115 19.21 -12.33 -12.47
CA ARG A 115 17.85 -12.74 -12.10
C ARG A 115 17.29 -11.76 -11.09
N ILE A 116 16.08 -11.29 -11.36
CA ILE A 116 15.38 -10.32 -10.52
C ILE A 116 14.11 -10.97 -10.02
N GLU A 117 14.07 -11.25 -8.72
CA GLU A 117 12.90 -11.81 -8.04
C GLU A 117 12.21 -10.71 -7.23
N MET A 118 10.88 -10.66 -7.29
CA MET A 118 10.07 -9.84 -6.38
C MET A 118 9.25 -10.74 -5.46
N LEU A 119 9.39 -10.47 -4.17
CA LEU A 119 8.51 -10.94 -3.11
C LEU A 119 7.64 -9.77 -2.67
N TYR A 120 6.33 -9.96 -2.71
CA TYR A 120 5.36 -8.95 -2.29
C TYR A 120 4.25 -9.59 -1.47
N THR A 121 3.64 -8.79 -0.61
CA THR A 121 2.48 -9.21 0.16
C THR A 121 1.31 -8.30 -0.21
N SER A 122 0.20 -8.87 -0.69
CA SER A 122 -0.98 -8.09 -1.06
C SER A 122 -2.28 -8.83 -0.70
N PRO A 123 -3.33 -8.12 -0.25
CA PRO A 123 -4.67 -8.67 -0.07
C PRO A 123 -5.46 -8.86 -1.41
N HIS A 124 -4.89 -8.49 -2.57
CA HIS A 124 -5.55 -8.55 -3.89
C HIS A 124 -4.67 -9.29 -4.91
N GLU A 125 -4.54 -10.61 -4.76
CA GLU A 125 -3.50 -11.42 -5.43
C GLU A 125 -3.55 -11.36 -6.97
N ASP A 126 -4.72 -11.47 -7.62
CA ASP A 126 -4.79 -11.61 -9.09
C ASP A 126 -4.59 -10.29 -9.86
N GLU A 127 -5.09 -9.17 -9.32
CA GLU A 127 -4.88 -7.84 -9.92
C GLU A 127 -3.45 -7.36 -9.69
N GLN A 128 -2.86 -7.70 -8.53
CA GLN A 128 -1.49 -7.32 -8.19
C GLN A 128 -0.45 -8.19 -8.88
N GLU A 129 -0.74 -9.46 -9.15
CA GLU A 129 0.16 -10.33 -9.91
C GLU A 129 0.46 -9.76 -11.30
N LYS A 130 -0.57 -9.27 -12.03
CA LYS A 130 -0.37 -8.61 -13.33
C LYS A 130 0.48 -7.35 -13.21
N ASN A 131 0.24 -6.53 -12.19
CA ASN A 131 1.01 -5.31 -11.95
C ASN A 131 2.46 -5.60 -11.57
N VAL A 132 2.72 -6.65 -10.79
CA VAL A 132 4.06 -7.11 -10.42
C VAL A 132 4.80 -7.65 -11.64
N ILE A 133 4.13 -8.40 -12.52
CA ILE A 133 4.72 -8.85 -13.78
C ILE A 133 5.09 -7.65 -14.68
N LEU A 134 4.18 -6.68 -14.82
CA LEU A 134 4.45 -5.46 -15.58
C LEU A 134 5.62 -4.67 -14.99
N PHE A 135 5.68 -4.56 -13.66
CA PHE A 135 6.76 -3.91 -12.94
C PHE A 135 8.10 -4.62 -13.18
N LEU A 136 8.16 -5.95 -12.98
CA LEU A 136 9.38 -6.73 -13.20
C LEU A 136 9.87 -6.65 -14.64
N ASN A 137 8.97 -6.71 -15.62
CA ASN A 137 9.33 -6.55 -17.03
C ASN A 137 9.86 -5.13 -17.34
N GLY A 138 9.25 -4.10 -16.74
CA GLY A 138 9.73 -2.72 -16.84
C GLY A 138 11.12 -2.55 -16.22
N LEU A 139 11.34 -3.11 -15.03
CA LEU A 139 12.64 -3.13 -14.35
C LEU A 139 13.69 -3.85 -15.18
N ALA A 140 13.38 -5.04 -15.71
CA ALA A 140 14.26 -5.79 -16.60
C ALA A 140 14.68 -4.97 -17.84
N SER A 141 13.72 -4.29 -18.49
CA SER A 141 14.03 -3.44 -19.65
C SER A 141 14.91 -2.23 -19.28
N ASN A 142 14.68 -1.62 -18.12
CA ASN A 142 15.51 -0.52 -17.63
C ASN A 142 16.92 -0.98 -17.26
N VAL A 143 17.06 -2.17 -16.68
CA VAL A 143 18.36 -2.78 -16.41
C VAL A 143 19.12 -2.99 -17.72
N GLU A 144 18.51 -3.67 -18.69
CA GLU A 144 19.14 -3.94 -19.98
C GLU A 144 19.61 -2.66 -20.69
N LYS A 145 18.78 -1.61 -20.67
CA LYS A 145 19.08 -0.34 -21.37
C LYS A 145 20.04 0.58 -20.61
N ASN A 146 19.89 0.69 -19.29
CA ASN A 146 20.54 1.76 -18.53
C ASN A 146 21.73 1.27 -17.71
N LEU A 147 21.69 0.06 -17.15
CA LEU A 147 22.73 -0.43 -16.25
C LEU A 147 24.13 -0.48 -16.91
N PRO A 148 24.29 -0.92 -18.18
CA PRO A 148 25.59 -0.87 -18.84
C PRO A 148 26.20 0.54 -18.88
N SER A 149 25.38 1.56 -19.14
CA SER A 149 25.83 2.96 -19.18
C SER A 149 26.20 3.50 -17.80
N ILE A 150 25.48 3.06 -16.75
CA ILE A 150 25.77 3.42 -15.35
C ILE A 150 27.10 2.79 -14.93
N ILE A 151 27.32 1.50 -15.24
CA ILE A 151 28.58 0.80 -14.97
C ILE A 151 29.75 1.53 -15.62
N GLN A 152 29.61 1.94 -16.90
CA GLN A 152 30.64 2.72 -17.59
C GLN A 152 30.95 4.05 -16.89
N LYS A 153 29.94 4.78 -16.41
CA LYS A 153 30.12 6.03 -15.65
C LYS A 153 30.83 5.81 -14.32
N ILE A 154 30.48 4.74 -13.59
CA ILE A 154 31.14 4.38 -12.32
C ILE A 154 32.61 4.04 -12.57
N ARG A 155 32.90 3.22 -13.59
CA ARG A 155 34.27 2.89 -14.02
C ARG A 155 35.08 4.14 -14.36
N GLY A 156 34.45 5.15 -14.96
CA GLY A 156 35.05 6.46 -15.23
C GLY A 156 35.40 7.27 -13.97
N LYS A 157 34.59 7.18 -12.91
CA LYS A 157 34.82 7.89 -11.64
C LYS A 157 35.87 7.23 -10.74
N ILE A 158 35.96 5.90 -10.73
CA ILE A 158 36.95 5.17 -9.92
C ILE A 158 38.40 5.51 -10.34
N LYS A 159 38.62 5.89 -11.60
CA LYS A 159 39.92 6.41 -12.05
C LYS A 159 40.27 7.79 -11.48
N VAL A 160 39.33 8.53 -10.90
CA VAL A 160 39.50 9.94 -10.47
C VAL A 160 39.63 10.08 -8.95
N GLU A 161 39.12 9.15 -8.14
CA GLU A 161 39.10 9.25 -6.66
C GLU A 161 40.33 8.68 -5.93
N ALA A 162 41.40 8.30 -6.64
CA ALA A 162 42.69 8.00 -6.02
C ALA A 162 43.45 9.29 -5.63
N THR A 163 42.82 10.25 -4.95
CA THR A 163 43.51 11.33 -4.21
C THR A 163 42.53 12.13 -3.34
N LYS A 164 42.31 11.67 -2.10
CA LYS A 164 42.37 12.48 -0.86
C LYS A 164 41.78 11.67 0.31
N ALA A 165 42.67 11.23 1.19
CA ALA A 165 42.33 10.73 2.51
C ALA A 165 42.36 11.88 3.55
N GLU A 166 41.79 11.58 4.73
CA GLU A 166 41.86 12.30 6.02
C GLU A 166 40.75 13.34 6.31
N ALA A 167 40.14 13.43 7.50
CA ALA A 167 40.27 12.69 8.77
C ALA A 167 38.99 12.85 9.63
N LYS A 168 38.80 11.92 10.57
CA LYS A 168 37.73 11.84 11.59
C LYS A 168 37.72 13.01 12.59
N ALA A 169 36.55 13.30 13.16
CA ALA A 169 36.41 13.56 14.61
C ALA A 169 34.99 13.24 15.09
N VAL A 170 34.89 12.49 16.20
CA VAL A 170 33.67 12.15 16.95
C VAL A 170 33.82 12.79 18.34
N ALA A 171 32.73 13.30 18.93
CA ALA A 171 32.61 13.45 20.38
C ALA A 171 31.15 13.22 20.88
N PRO A 172 30.94 12.71 22.12
CA PRO A 172 29.69 12.13 22.65
C PRO A 172 28.82 13.13 23.47
N PRO A 173 27.65 12.70 24.03
CA PRO A 173 26.55 13.57 24.48
C PRO A 173 26.54 13.90 25.99
N PRO A 174 25.72 14.87 26.46
CA PRO A 174 25.42 15.09 27.86
C PRO A 174 24.05 14.53 28.33
N VAL A 175 23.91 14.38 29.65
CA VAL A 175 22.98 13.55 30.44
C VAL A 175 22.02 14.42 31.29
N THR A 176 20.85 13.85 31.69
CA THR A 176 20.03 14.11 32.94
C THR A 176 19.21 15.42 33.03
N VAL A 177 18.04 15.59 33.71
CA VAL A 177 17.38 15.02 34.91
C VAL A 177 15.82 15.12 34.83
N GLU A 178 15.15 14.26 35.59
CA GLU A 178 13.73 14.08 35.98
C GLU A 178 12.88 15.32 36.37
N LYS A 179 11.53 15.16 36.28
CA LYS A 179 10.61 15.48 37.40
C LYS A 179 9.24 14.79 37.28
N THR A 180 8.86 14.15 38.39
CA THR A 180 7.57 13.51 38.70
C THR A 180 6.60 14.52 39.32
N ILE A 181 5.31 14.51 38.95
CA ILE A 181 4.20 14.98 39.80
C ILE A 181 2.97 14.07 39.58
N LYS A 182 2.47 13.49 40.68
CA LYS A 182 1.13 12.87 40.84
C LYS A 182 0.14 13.92 41.32
N VAL A 183 -1.12 13.87 40.88
CA VAL A 183 -2.32 14.12 41.73
C VAL A 183 -3.51 13.31 41.16
N GLU A 184 -4.24 12.64 42.06
CA GLU A 184 -5.44 11.80 41.85
C GLU A 184 -6.77 12.59 41.93
N ALA A 185 -7.80 12.00 41.28
CA ALA A 185 -9.24 11.94 41.62
C ALA A 185 -10.06 13.27 41.61
N GLU A 186 -11.35 13.34 41.24
CA GLU A 186 -12.50 12.42 41.40
C GLU A 186 -13.57 12.59 40.28
N GLN A 187 -14.63 11.80 40.42
CA GLN A 187 -15.62 11.30 39.46
C GLN A 187 -16.92 12.14 39.25
N LYS A 188 -17.46 12.00 38.02
CA LYS A 188 -18.87 11.78 37.55
C LYS A 188 -20.04 12.65 38.10
N PRO A 189 -21.05 12.94 37.24
CA PRO A 189 -22.15 11.98 37.10
C PRO A 189 -22.64 11.72 35.66
N GLU A 190 -23.08 10.47 35.49
CA GLU A 190 -23.94 9.93 34.45
C GLU A 190 -25.20 10.77 34.21
N LYS A 191 -25.53 10.99 32.94
CA LYS A 191 -26.91 11.22 32.50
C LYS A 191 -27.27 10.15 31.48
N VAL A 192 -28.16 9.27 31.92
CA VAL A 192 -28.83 8.25 31.12
C VAL A 192 -29.79 8.96 30.18
N GLU A 193 -29.51 8.94 28.87
CA GLU A 193 -30.51 9.27 27.86
C GLU A 193 -31.25 8.03 27.40
N LYS A 194 -32.57 8.20 27.29
CA LYS A 194 -33.58 7.20 26.96
C LYS A 194 -33.23 6.52 25.63
N LYS A 195 -33.27 5.19 25.62
CA LYS A 195 -33.34 4.41 24.37
C LYS A 195 -34.62 4.78 23.63
N GLU A 196 -34.45 5.56 22.57
CA GLU A 196 -35.42 5.65 21.49
C GLU A 196 -35.53 4.26 20.86
N GLU A 197 -36.72 3.68 20.85
CA GLU A 197 -36.99 2.44 20.14
C GLU A 197 -36.73 2.67 18.65
N ALA A 198 -35.69 2.00 18.13
CA ALA A 198 -35.35 2.03 16.72
C ALA A 198 -36.54 1.52 15.91
N LYS A 199 -37.06 2.38 15.01
CA LYS A 199 -37.98 1.95 13.94
C LYS A 199 -37.35 0.75 13.22
N PRO A 200 -38.14 -0.27 12.84
CA PRO A 200 -37.60 -1.44 12.16
C PRO A 200 -36.79 -1.00 10.94
N VAL A 201 -35.50 -1.35 10.94
CA VAL A 201 -34.59 -1.07 9.84
C VAL A 201 -34.94 -2.07 8.75
N PHE A 202 -35.76 -1.67 7.77
CA PHE A 202 -36.10 -2.58 6.68
C PHE A 202 -34.93 -2.67 5.70
N VAL A 203 -34.07 -3.68 5.87
CA VAL A 203 -32.99 -3.98 4.93
C VAL A 203 -33.51 -4.93 3.85
N ASP A 204 -33.61 -4.44 2.62
CA ASP A 204 -34.09 -5.21 1.48
C ASP A 204 -33.03 -6.24 1.05
N LYS A 205 -33.37 -7.54 1.11
CA LYS A 205 -32.45 -8.62 0.74
C LYS A 205 -32.06 -8.60 -0.73
N SER A 206 -32.98 -8.26 -1.64
CA SER A 206 -32.71 -8.25 -3.08
C SER A 206 -31.73 -7.14 -3.48
N ILE A 207 -31.86 -5.96 -2.87
CA ILE A 207 -30.89 -4.87 -3.03
C ILE A 207 -29.57 -5.25 -2.38
N SER A 208 -29.61 -5.87 -1.20
CA SER A 208 -28.42 -6.31 -0.48
C SER A 208 -27.60 -7.36 -1.25
N GLU A 209 -28.25 -8.29 -1.93
CA GLU A 209 -27.58 -9.26 -2.81
C GLU A 209 -26.92 -8.56 -4.01
N LYS A 210 -27.61 -7.62 -4.65
CA LYS A 210 -27.03 -6.81 -5.74
C LYS A 210 -25.82 -6.00 -5.28
N LEU A 211 -25.81 -5.50 -4.04
CA LEU A 211 -24.64 -4.81 -3.49
C LEU A 211 -23.39 -5.72 -3.44
N GLY A 212 -23.53 -7.04 -3.51
CA GLY A 212 -22.42 -7.98 -3.64
C GLY A 212 -21.89 -8.16 -5.06
N ASP A 213 -22.71 -7.88 -6.09
CA ASP A 213 -22.37 -8.07 -7.50
C ASP A 213 -21.32 -7.04 -7.96
N PRO A 214 -20.13 -7.48 -8.41
CA PRO A 214 -19.08 -6.59 -8.89
C PRO A 214 -19.50 -5.72 -10.09
N LEU A 215 -20.34 -6.23 -11.00
CA LEU A 215 -20.79 -5.49 -12.18
C LEU A 215 -21.76 -4.39 -11.77
N PHE A 216 -22.73 -4.74 -10.93
CA PHE A 216 -23.72 -3.80 -10.40
C PHE A 216 -23.07 -2.65 -9.62
N ILE A 217 -22.12 -2.97 -8.73
CA ILE A 217 -21.41 -1.94 -7.96
C ILE A 217 -20.50 -1.09 -8.85
N SER A 218 -19.84 -1.70 -9.85
CA SER A 218 -19.05 -0.95 -10.82
C SER A 218 -19.92 0.06 -11.57
N GLU A 219 -21.13 -0.34 -11.95
CA GLU A 219 -22.09 0.53 -12.63
C GLU A 219 -22.59 1.66 -11.74
N LEU A 220 -23.00 1.36 -10.49
CA LEU A 220 -23.38 2.36 -9.48
C LEU A 220 -22.30 3.41 -9.24
N LEU A 221 -21.03 3.00 -9.25
CA LEU A 221 -19.91 3.90 -8.97
C LEU A 221 -19.51 4.77 -10.17
N LYS A 222 -19.81 4.36 -11.42
CA LYS A 222 -19.46 5.13 -12.63
C LYS A 222 -20.11 6.51 -12.68
N SER A 223 -21.35 6.63 -12.22
CA SER A 223 -22.12 7.88 -12.20
C SER A 223 -22.19 8.52 -10.82
N SER A 224 -21.44 7.98 -9.84
CA SER A 224 -21.50 8.42 -8.46
C SER A 224 -20.79 9.75 -8.21
N VAL A 225 -21.28 10.48 -7.20
CA VAL A 225 -20.65 11.71 -6.71
C VAL A 225 -20.11 11.44 -5.30
N SER A 226 -18.85 11.78 -5.05
CA SER A 226 -18.27 11.63 -3.71
C SER A 226 -18.88 12.65 -2.75
N VAL A 227 -19.42 12.17 -1.62
CA VAL A 227 -20.05 13.01 -0.58
C VAL A 227 -19.17 13.17 0.64
N GLY A 228 -18.36 12.15 0.96
CA GLY A 228 -17.50 12.22 2.13
C GLY A 228 -16.72 10.94 2.36
N LEU A 229 -15.99 10.93 3.47
CA LEU A 229 -15.18 9.80 3.91
C LEU A 229 -15.27 9.71 5.43
N GLU A 230 -15.68 8.56 5.93
CA GLU A 230 -15.64 8.25 7.35
C GLU A 230 -14.52 7.25 7.64
N SER A 231 -13.86 7.40 8.78
CA SER A 231 -12.82 6.48 9.25
C SER A 231 -13.00 6.28 10.74
N SER A 232 -13.83 5.31 11.08
CA SER A 232 -14.21 4.97 12.45
C SER A 232 -14.51 3.48 12.56
N ALA A 233 -14.75 3.01 13.78
CA ALA A 233 -15.40 1.73 13.97
C ALA A 233 -16.79 1.75 13.29
N ILE A 234 -17.21 0.62 12.72
CA ILE A 234 -18.61 0.44 12.31
C ILE A 234 -19.44 0.31 13.58
N ASP A 235 -20.01 1.41 14.02
CA ASP A 235 -20.82 1.49 15.23
C ASP A 235 -22.09 2.31 14.99
N GLU A 236 -22.91 2.44 16.03
CA GLU A 236 -24.18 3.17 15.94
C GLU A 236 -23.98 4.67 15.64
N GLU A 237 -22.83 5.26 16.01
CA GLU A 237 -22.53 6.66 15.74
C GLU A 237 -22.29 6.89 14.25
N LEU A 238 -21.46 6.05 13.62
CA LEU A 238 -21.23 6.09 12.18
C LEU A 238 -22.54 5.89 11.41
N LEU A 239 -23.32 4.87 11.77
CA LEU A 239 -24.57 4.56 11.08
C LEU A 239 -25.59 5.69 11.21
N LYS A 240 -25.71 6.31 12.39
CA LYS A 240 -26.56 7.49 12.61
C LYS A 240 -26.10 8.68 11.78
N LYS A 241 -24.80 8.97 11.78
CA LYS A 241 -24.22 10.06 11.01
C LYS A 241 -24.54 9.94 9.51
N VAL A 242 -24.28 8.76 8.92
CA VAL A 242 -24.55 8.52 7.50
C VAL A 242 -26.05 8.53 7.19
N ALA A 243 -26.87 8.00 8.10
CA ALA A 243 -28.33 8.10 7.98
C ALA A 243 -28.78 9.56 8.00
N GLU A 244 -28.28 10.40 8.90
CA GLU A 244 -28.59 11.83 8.94
C GLU A 244 -28.17 12.55 7.67
N MET A 245 -26.95 12.31 7.19
CA MET A 245 -26.48 12.83 5.90
C MET A 245 -27.45 12.44 4.76
N SER A 246 -27.93 11.19 4.73
CA SER A 246 -28.83 10.72 3.67
C SER A 246 -30.22 11.40 3.66
N LYS A 247 -30.60 12.11 4.72
CA LYS A 247 -31.84 12.91 4.74
C LYS A 247 -31.71 14.17 3.88
N GLU A 248 -30.50 14.72 3.80
CA GLU A 248 -30.19 15.98 3.11
C GLU A 248 -29.93 15.78 1.60
N HIS A 249 -29.59 14.57 1.18
CA HIS A 249 -29.36 14.22 -0.22
C HIS A 249 -30.65 13.80 -0.94
N THR A 250 -30.73 14.05 -2.25
CA THR A 250 -31.89 13.66 -3.07
C THR A 250 -31.78 12.24 -3.59
N LYS A 251 -30.56 11.71 -3.74
CA LYS A 251 -30.30 10.34 -4.19
C LYS A 251 -29.84 9.44 -3.02
N PHE A 252 -29.57 8.17 -3.32
CA PHE A 252 -29.12 7.20 -2.32
C PHE A 252 -27.69 7.50 -1.89
N LEU A 253 -27.35 7.23 -0.63
CA LEU A 253 -25.97 7.24 -0.15
C LEU A 253 -25.44 5.81 -0.03
N LEU A 254 -24.40 5.49 -0.79
CA LEU A 254 -23.64 4.25 -0.67
C LEU A 254 -22.42 4.48 0.22
N LEU A 255 -22.43 3.87 1.39
CA LEU A 255 -21.27 3.71 2.27
C LEU A 255 -20.52 2.44 1.85
N ASN A 256 -19.36 2.59 1.21
CA ASN A 256 -18.60 1.50 0.62
C ASN A 256 -17.27 1.29 1.38
N CYS A 257 -17.36 0.67 2.55
CA CYS A 257 -16.24 0.42 3.45
C CYS A 257 -15.33 -0.71 2.96
N ARG A 258 -14.01 -0.52 3.11
CA ARG A 258 -13.02 -1.55 2.76
C ARG A 258 -11.84 -1.58 3.72
N SER A 259 -11.38 -2.77 4.07
CA SER A 259 -10.12 -3.03 4.77
C SER A 259 -9.50 -4.32 4.25
N ALA A 260 -8.29 -4.68 4.71
CA ALA A 260 -7.65 -5.94 4.33
C ALA A 260 -8.58 -7.14 4.65
N GLY A 261 -8.94 -7.91 3.62
CA GLY A 261 -9.84 -9.06 3.74
C GLY A 261 -11.29 -8.73 4.11
N LYS A 262 -11.70 -7.45 4.21
CA LYS A 262 -13.07 -7.08 4.59
C LYS A 262 -13.66 -6.05 3.66
N LYS A 263 -14.91 -6.25 3.27
CA LYS A 263 -15.68 -5.31 2.45
C LYS A 263 -17.05 -5.17 3.09
N LEU A 264 -17.53 -3.95 3.21
CA LEU A 264 -18.87 -3.66 3.71
C LEU A 264 -19.49 -2.59 2.84
N ARG A 265 -20.71 -2.83 2.37
CA ARG A 265 -21.48 -1.93 1.53
C ARG A 265 -22.83 -1.73 2.20
N LEU A 266 -23.08 -0.51 2.64
CA LEU A 266 -24.35 -0.12 3.22
C LEU A 266 -24.96 0.94 2.33
N LEU A 267 -26.25 0.80 2.04
CA LEU A 267 -26.98 1.73 1.20
C LEU A 267 -28.04 2.42 2.04
N PHE A 268 -28.04 3.74 2.02
CA PHE A 268 -28.96 4.58 2.78
C PHE A 268 -29.85 5.41 1.84
N ASN A 269 -31.08 5.62 2.26
CA ASN A 269 -32.02 6.51 1.60
C ASN A 269 -32.87 7.23 2.64
N LYS A 270 -32.90 8.57 2.61
CA LYS A 270 -33.77 9.40 3.46
C LYS A 270 -33.75 9.03 4.95
N GLY A 271 -32.57 8.72 5.49
CA GLY A 271 -32.39 8.37 6.89
C GLY A 271 -32.58 6.89 7.22
N GLN A 272 -32.80 6.03 6.23
CA GLN A 272 -33.01 4.61 6.42
C GLN A 272 -31.91 3.81 5.74
N LEU A 273 -31.42 2.76 6.41
CA LEU A 273 -30.59 1.75 5.78
C LEU A 273 -31.50 0.81 4.97
N VAL A 274 -31.27 0.75 3.67
CA VAL A 274 -32.09 -0.01 2.71
C VAL A 274 -31.42 -1.27 2.18
N GLY A 275 -30.08 -1.37 2.28
CA GLY A 275 -29.33 -2.52 1.82
C GLY A 275 -28.01 -2.67 2.57
N ALA A 276 -27.62 -3.91 2.88
CA ALA A 276 -26.38 -4.21 3.58
C ALA A 276 -25.75 -5.48 3.03
N TRP A 277 -24.49 -5.39 2.61
CA TRP A 277 -23.71 -6.53 2.15
C TRP A 277 -22.31 -6.44 2.70
N GLY A 278 -21.74 -7.57 3.09
CA GLY A 278 -20.35 -7.59 3.53
C GLY A 278 -19.70 -8.94 3.35
N GLU A 279 -18.39 -8.91 3.33
CA GLU A 279 -17.52 -10.05 3.14
C GLU A 279 -16.33 -9.92 4.09
N ILE A 280 -16.08 -10.95 4.89
CA ILE A 280 -14.86 -11.08 5.71
C ILE A 280 -14.17 -12.37 5.29
N GLU A 281 -12.95 -12.26 4.75
CA GLU A 281 -12.10 -13.39 4.36
C GLU A 281 -12.84 -14.39 3.45
N GLY A 282 -13.62 -13.89 2.49
CA GLY A 282 -14.41 -14.71 1.56
C GLY A 282 -15.75 -15.22 2.11
N LYS A 283 -16.08 -14.96 3.39
CA LYS A 283 -17.39 -15.28 3.97
C LYS A 283 -18.34 -14.09 3.83
N VAL A 284 -19.43 -14.30 3.12
CA VAL A 284 -20.43 -13.27 2.82
C VAL A 284 -21.54 -13.24 3.89
N SER A 285 -21.99 -12.04 4.25
CA SER A 285 -23.13 -11.78 5.13
C SER A 285 -24.02 -10.71 4.51
N ILE A 286 -25.34 -10.91 4.53
CA ILE A 286 -26.30 -10.09 3.75
C ILE A 286 -27.45 -9.65 4.65
N GLY A 287 -27.79 -8.36 4.62
CA GLY A 287 -28.85 -7.80 5.45
C GLY A 287 -28.35 -7.38 6.83
N GLU A 288 -29.24 -7.35 7.82
CA GLU A 288 -28.92 -6.85 9.17
C GLU A 288 -27.78 -7.63 9.86
N GLU A 289 -27.67 -8.93 9.61
CA GLU A 289 -26.57 -9.80 10.09
C GLU A 289 -25.19 -9.26 9.69
N CYS A 290 -25.09 -8.61 8.53
CA CYS A 290 -23.87 -7.97 8.06
C CYS A 290 -23.40 -6.89 9.04
N ILE A 291 -24.32 -6.04 9.51
CA ILE A 291 -24.00 -4.93 10.42
C ILE A 291 -23.49 -5.48 11.75
N GLN A 292 -24.07 -6.58 12.23
CA GLN A 292 -23.65 -7.22 13.48
C GLN A 292 -22.24 -7.80 13.37
N VAL A 293 -21.94 -8.48 12.25
CA VAL A 293 -20.61 -9.08 11.99
C VAL A 293 -19.53 -8.00 11.88
N PHE A 294 -19.87 -6.83 11.34
CA PHE A 294 -18.93 -5.74 11.17
C PHE A 294 -18.83 -4.79 12.37
N ARG A 295 -19.69 -4.94 13.39
CA ARG A 295 -19.74 -4.04 14.55
C ARG A 295 -18.37 -3.93 15.25
N GLY A 296 -17.92 -2.71 15.47
CA GLY A 296 -16.65 -2.42 16.16
C GLY A 296 -15.40 -2.59 15.30
N ILE A 297 -15.54 -3.01 14.03
CA ILE A 297 -14.40 -3.11 13.12
C ILE A 297 -14.08 -1.71 12.61
N GLU A 298 -12.83 -1.27 12.81
CA GLU A 298 -12.34 -0.03 12.21
C GLU A 298 -12.19 -0.19 10.70
N MET A 299 -12.91 0.65 9.95
CA MET A 299 -12.89 0.64 8.50
C MET A 299 -12.91 2.06 7.95
N MET A 300 -12.31 2.21 6.79
CA MET A 300 -12.47 3.42 6.00
C MET A 300 -13.67 3.24 5.08
N CYS A 301 -14.60 4.19 5.14
CA CYS A 301 -15.90 4.14 4.50
C CYS A 301 -16.15 5.37 3.63
N PRO A 302 -15.72 5.33 2.35
CA PRO A 302 -16.19 6.26 1.35
C PRO A 302 -17.71 6.33 1.28
N ILE A 303 -18.24 7.55 1.19
CA ILE A 303 -19.67 7.82 1.02
C ILE A 303 -19.87 8.42 -0.37
N TYR A 304 -20.72 7.76 -1.16
CA TYR A 304 -21.08 8.20 -2.50
C TYR A 304 -22.57 8.49 -2.58
N GLU A 305 -22.92 9.56 -3.26
CA GLU A 305 -24.27 9.74 -3.76
C GLU A 305 -24.42 8.97 -5.08
N VAL A 306 -25.39 8.06 -5.14
CA VAL A 306 -25.55 7.11 -6.24
C VAL A 306 -26.99 7.10 -6.76
N GLU A 307 -27.13 6.91 -8.08
CA GLU A 307 -28.41 6.60 -8.73
C GLU A 307 -28.43 5.13 -9.10
N PHE A 308 -29.57 4.48 -8.89
CA PHE A 308 -29.75 3.14 -9.42
C PHE A 308 -29.76 3.21 -10.95
N PRO A 309 -29.09 2.28 -11.64
CA PRO A 309 -29.23 2.12 -13.07
C PRO A 309 -30.73 1.93 -13.38
N THR A 310 -31.29 2.80 -14.21
CA THR A 310 -32.65 2.60 -14.73
C THR A 310 -32.58 1.50 -15.77
N SER A 311 -32.78 0.26 -15.30
CA SER A 311 -33.08 -0.99 -16.05
C SER A 311 -32.16 -1.36 -17.22
#